data_AF-D3HQ75-F1
#
_entry.id   AF-D3HQ75-F1
#
_cell.length_a   1.000
_cell.length_b   1.000
_cell.length_c   1.000
_cell.angle_alpha   90.00
_cell.angle_beta   90.00
_cell.angle_gamma   90.00
#
_symmetry.space_group_name_H-M   'P 1'
#
loop_
_entity.id
_entity.type
_entity.pdbx_description
1 polymer ?
#
loop_
_entity_poly.entity_id
_entity_poly.type
_entity_poly.pdbx_seq_one_letter_code
_entity_poly.pdbx_strand_id
1 'polypeptide(L)'
;MARPFNTYELQKCLDEIAKIPISEVKYYLLLALNSIKKADADQYQDFLKELTHLSLKLIRLLQPENATLPQMLLIEITQSYQKLRELSKTNTKAVAVGYAIINLGSTLLSVFTGVLGGLVGSISGLIRSICDLNNPLSYLKDGALTGFAFGAAIGFRAPKKIFKNELTRQLKFCIDRLEECLLDMHEQKVKPFSYYKKQVKTRLLKECFDNNKEYYKKFLQEMQKFQIATLNAQFVSEKLEGYLGHHVCIILSLPNQNKPELIEFSLGESDVITRRITQHEERKVRGEKIVDMMAFHQQLQETQSCTYNYILTKMKAGENDCFRYIEKILLCTGQKTTKLQRFDGTENWIGKNIIGFFVKKLSPFKQTVFENELSCEQEISKSKLSF
;
A
#
# COMPACT_ATOMS: atom_id res chain seq x y z
N MET A 1 4.15 24.08 -23.62
CA MET A 1 5.04 23.21 -22.81
C MET A 1 4.58 23.31 -21.37
N ALA A 2 4.53 22.22 -20.60
CA ALA A 2 4.12 22.27 -19.19
C ALA A 2 5.15 23.05 -18.37
N ARG A 3 4.70 23.99 -17.53
CA ARG A 3 5.60 24.71 -16.63
C ARG A 3 5.97 23.79 -15.46
N PRO A 4 7.26 23.63 -15.11
CA PRO A 4 7.62 22.86 -13.93
C PRO A 4 7.23 23.60 -12.64
N PHE A 5 6.96 22.85 -11.58
CA PHE A 5 6.78 23.40 -10.24
C PHE A 5 8.09 24.01 -9.71
N ASN A 6 7.96 24.98 -8.81
CA ASN A 6 9.09 25.44 -8.03
C ASN A 6 9.51 24.33 -7.06
N THR A 7 10.78 23.93 -7.12
CA THR A 7 11.36 22.88 -6.25
C THR A 7 11.17 23.17 -4.76
N TYR A 8 11.27 24.44 -4.35
CA TYR A 8 11.06 24.85 -2.97
C TYR A 8 9.63 24.60 -2.49
N GLU A 9 8.62 24.81 -3.35
CA GLU A 9 7.22 24.60 -2.98
C GLU A 9 6.88 23.10 -2.90
N LEU A 10 7.45 22.28 -3.79
CA LEU A 10 7.35 20.83 -3.71
C LEU A 10 8.01 20.30 -2.42
N GLN A 11 9.20 20.80 -2.09
CA GLN A 11 9.92 20.42 -0.88
C GLN A 11 9.16 20.83 0.38
N LYS A 12 8.63 22.07 0.42
CA LYS A 12 7.78 22.54 1.52
C LYS A 12 6.58 21.62 1.74
N CYS A 13 5.89 21.22 0.66
CA CYS A 13 4.77 20.29 0.78
C CYS A 13 5.20 18.93 1.32
N LEU A 14 6.31 18.39 0.81
CA LEU A 14 6.89 17.13 1.29
C LEU A 14 7.24 17.20 2.79
N ASP A 15 7.86 18.28 3.24
CA ASP A 15 8.24 18.50 4.63
C ASP A 15 7.02 18.56 5.55
N GLU A 16 5.91 19.18 5.12
CA GLU A 16 4.67 19.16 5.89
C GLU A 16 4.04 17.77 5.94
N ILE A 17 4.03 17.02 4.83
CA ILE A 17 3.57 15.63 4.83
C ILE A 17 4.43 14.76 5.75
N ALA A 18 5.74 15.00 5.79
CA ALA A 18 6.70 14.28 6.62
C ALA A 18 6.39 14.41 8.12
N LYS A 19 5.93 15.58 8.56
CA LYS A 19 5.55 15.87 9.94
C LYS A 19 4.24 15.22 10.37
N ILE A 20 3.41 14.76 9.43
CA ILE A 20 2.18 14.05 9.75
C ILE A 20 2.54 12.79 10.57
N PRO A 21 1.86 12.56 11.71
CA PRO A 21 2.01 11.34 12.50
C PRO A 21 1.80 10.07 11.68
N ILE A 22 2.35 8.96 12.16
CA ILE A 22 2.24 7.65 11.51
C ILE A 22 0.76 7.32 11.31
N SER A 23 0.36 7.25 10.04
CA SER A 23 -1.03 7.09 9.63
C SER A 23 -1.09 6.73 8.14
N GLU A 24 -2.20 6.13 7.72
CA GLU A 24 -2.37 5.78 6.30
C GLU A 24 -2.55 7.01 5.40
N VAL A 25 -3.19 8.07 5.90
CA VAL A 25 -3.42 9.32 5.13
C VAL A 25 -2.11 9.90 4.59
N LYS A 26 -1.02 9.81 5.37
CA LYS A 26 0.33 10.24 4.97
C LYS A 26 0.78 9.58 3.66
N TYR A 27 0.53 8.28 3.49
CA TYR A 27 0.90 7.55 2.27
C TYR A 27 0.19 8.08 1.03
N TYR A 28 -1.12 8.36 1.13
CA TYR A 28 -1.89 8.86 -0.02
C TYR A 28 -1.60 10.32 -0.34
N LEU A 29 -1.23 11.14 0.65
CA LEU A 29 -0.72 12.49 0.40
C LEU A 29 0.63 12.47 -0.35
N LEU A 30 1.54 11.57 0.05
CA LEU A 30 2.80 11.35 -0.69
C LEU A 30 2.53 10.90 -2.13
N LEU A 31 1.59 9.96 -2.35
CA LEU A 31 1.20 9.56 -3.71
C LEU A 31 0.60 10.73 -4.51
N ALA A 32 -0.25 11.56 -3.90
CA ALA A 32 -0.84 12.72 -4.56
C ALA A 32 0.24 13.73 -4.99
N LEU A 33 1.18 14.06 -4.11
CA LEU A 33 2.34 14.91 -4.43
C LEU A 33 3.16 14.32 -5.57
N ASN A 34 3.45 13.00 -5.53
CA ASN A 34 4.17 12.31 -6.59
C ASN A 34 3.46 12.33 -7.95
N SER A 35 2.13 12.32 -7.93
CA SER A 35 1.32 12.38 -9.14
C SER A 35 1.48 13.73 -9.83
N ILE A 36 1.45 14.83 -9.07
CA ILE A 36 1.50 16.18 -9.63
C ILE A 36 2.91 16.70 -9.91
N LYS A 37 3.98 16.14 -9.33
CA LYS A 37 5.33 16.73 -9.43
C LYS A 37 5.86 16.96 -10.86
N LYS A 38 5.35 16.20 -11.84
CA LYS A 38 5.67 16.33 -13.27
C LYS A 38 4.53 16.94 -14.11
N ALA A 39 3.44 17.34 -13.46
CA ALA A 39 2.31 17.98 -14.11
C ALA A 39 2.61 19.45 -14.39
N ASP A 40 1.73 20.08 -15.17
CA ASP A 40 1.80 21.50 -15.47
C ASP A 40 1.49 22.33 -14.22
N ALA A 41 2.48 23.06 -13.71
CA ALA A 41 2.36 23.83 -12.49
C ALA A 41 1.27 24.90 -12.59
N ASP A 42 1.05 25.50 -13.76
CA ASP A 42 -0.03 26.49 -13.95
C ASP A 42 -1.42 25.90 -13.71
N GLN A 43 -1.58 24.59 -13.92
CA GLN A 43 -2.86 23.91 -13.70
C GLN A 43 -3.02 23.36 -12.29
N TYR A 44 -1.93 23.03 -11.61
CA TYR A 44 -1.94 22.28 -10.36
C TYR A 44 -1.28 23.02 -9.18
N GLN A 45 -0.89 24.29 -9.34
CA GLN A 45 -0.33 25.11 -8.27
C GLN A 45 -1.26 25.19 -7.05
N ASP A 46 -2.54 25.45 -7.28
CA ASP A 46 -3.51 25.58 -6.19
C ASP A 46 -3.80 24.24 -5.53
N PHE A 47 -3.72 23.14 -6.29
CA PHE A 47 -3.78 21.79 -5.73
C PHE A 47 -2.61 21.54 -4.77
N LEU A 48 -1.38 21.90 -5.16
CA LEU A 48 -0.19 21.77 -4.30
C LEU A 48 -0.33 22.60 -3.01
N LYS A 49 -0.81 23.84 -3.12
CA LYS A 49 -1.06 24.72 -1.97
C LYS A 49 -2.09 24.11 -1.02
N GLU A 50 -3.21 23.63 -1.56
CA GLU A 50 -4.26 23.01 -0.75
C GLU A 50 -3.81 21.68 -0.13
N LEU A 51 -2.96 20.90 -0.83
CA LEU A 51 -2.38 19.67 -0.30
C LEU A 51 -1.49 19.95 0.92
N THR A 52 -0.71 21.03 0.85
CA THR A 52 0.09 21.53 1.98
C THR A 52 -0.80 21.98 3.13
N HIS A 53 -1.89 22.70 2.83
CA HIS A 53 -2.82 23.19 3.86
C HIS A 53 -3.57 22.04 4.57
N LEU A 54 -4.03 21.04 3.82
CA LEU A 54 -4.62 19.83 4.39
C LEU A 54 -3.62 19.10 5.29
N SER A 55 -2.36 18.98 4.86
CA SER A 55 -1.30 18.33 5.65
C SER A 55 -1.11 19.01 7.00
N LEU A 56 -1.07 20.35 7.04
CA LEU A 56 -0.98 21.13 8.29
C LEU A 56 -2.16 20.86 9.23
N LYS A 57 -3.38 20.77 8.70
CA LYS A 57 -4.58 20.46 9.51
C LYS A 57 -4.55 19.03 10.04
N LEU A 58 -4.09 18.07 9.25
CA LEU A 58 -3.96 16.67 9.65
C LEU A 58 -2.92 16.48 10.76
N ILE A 59 -1.83 17.25 10.76
CA ILE A 59 -0.86 17.27 11.88
C ILE A 59 -1.59 17.62 13.19
N ARG A 60 -2.36 18.72 13.19
CA ARG A 60 -3.12 19.17 14.37
C ARG A 60 -4.18 18.16 14.81
N LEU A 61 -4.81 17.45 13.86
CA LEU A 61 -5.80 16.42 14.14
C LEU A 61 -5.16 15.20 14.84
N LEU A 62 -4.03 14.73 14.30
CA LEU A 62 -3.40 13.49 14.74
C LEU A 62 -2.44 13.67 15.93
N GLN A 63 -2.06 14.91 16.24
CA GLN A 63 -1.37 15.33 17.46
C GLN A 63 -2.18 16.43 18.16
N PRO A 64 -3.32 16.08 18.78
CA PRO A 64 -4.13 17.09 19.44
C PRO A 64 -3.37 17.65 20.65
N GLU A 65 -3.19 18.97 20.70
CA GLU A 65 -2.59 19.66 21.85
C GLU A 65 -3.49 19.58 23.09
N ASN A 66 -4.80 19.35 22.90
CA ASN A 66 -5.82 19.28 23.94
C ASN A 66 -6.53 17.91 23.93
N ALA A 67 -7.06 17.49 25.08
CA ALA A 67 -7.73 16.19 25.24
C ALA A 67 -9.01 16.03 24.39
N THR A 68 -9.63 17.13 23.98
CA THR A 68 -10.82 17.16 23.12
C THR A 68 -10.49 17.79 21.77
N LEU A 69 -10.90 17.09 20.72
CA LEU A 69 -10.62 17.47 19.36
C LEU A 69 -11.65 18.52 18.89
N PRO A 70 -11.25 19.70 18.40
CA PRO A 70 -12.21 20.72 18.03
C PRO A 70 -13.06 20.24 16.84
N GLN A 71 -14.38 20.22 16.99
CA GLN A 71 -15.30 19.87 15.90
C GLN A 71 -15.08 20.76 14.66
N MET A 72 -14.69 22.02 14.87
CA MET A 72 -14.28 22.95 13.82
C MET A 72 -13.10 22.45 12.98
N LEU A 73 -12.12 21.77 13.57
CA LEU A 73 -10.96 21.24 12.85
C LEU A 73 -11.37 20.13 11.87
N LEU A 74 -12.34 19.28 12.25
CA LEU A 74 -12.87 18.24 11.37
C LEU A 74 -13.64 18.84 10.18
N ILE A 75 -14.40 19.92 10.42
CA ILE A 75 -15.08 20.67 9.36
C ILE A 75 -14.06 21.28 8.40
N GLU A 76 -13.02 21.93 8.94
CA GLU A 76 -11.95 22.53 8.14
C GLU A 76 -11.17 21.51 7.30
N ILE A 77 -10.93 20.31 7.83
CA ILE A 77 -10.29 19.20 7.11
C ILE A 77 -11.19 18.72 5.98
N THR A 78 -12.48 18.55 6.26
CA THR A 78 -13.48 18.16 5.25
C THR A 78 -13.55 19.18 4.13
N GLN A 79 -13.56 20.49 4.45
CA GLN A 79 -13.55 21.57 3.47
C GLN A 79 -12.28 21.56 2.62
N SER A 80 -11.09 21.40 3.23
CA SER A 80 -9.84 21.29 2.49
C SER A 80 -9.80 20.07 1.58
N TYR A 81 -10.34 18.93 2.04
CA TYR A 81 -10.51 17.74 1.21
C TYR A 81 -11.44 18.00 0.02
N GLN A 82 -12.61 18.61 0.22
CA GLN A 82 -13.52 18.94 -0.89
C GLN A 82 -12.86 19.90 -1.89
N LYS A 83 -12.08 20.87 -1.42
CA LYS A 83 -11.34 21.77 -2.30
C LYS A 83 -10.25 21.05 -3.10
N LEU A 84 -9.51 20.09 -2.51
CA LEU A 84 -8.61 19.22 -3.26
C LEU A 84 -9.35 18.41 -4.31
N ARG A 85 -10.53 17.89 -3.95
CA ARG A 85 -11.39 17.12 -4.86
C ARG A 85 -11.82 17.96 -6.06
N GLU A 86 -12.18 19.22 -5.85
CA GLU A 86 -12.50 20.18 -6.93
C GLU A 86 -11.28 20.50 -7.79
N LEU A 87 -10.16 20.88 -7.16
CA LEU A 87 -8.90 21.26 -7.84
C LEU A 87 -8.29 20.11 -8.64
N SER A 88 -8.52 18.86 -8.23
CA SER A 88 -8.10 17.69 -8.99
C SER A 88 -8.80 17.58 -10.36
N LYS A 89 -9.93 18.28 -10.55
CA LYS A 89 -10.85 18.19 -11.69
C LYS A 89 -11.39 16.78 -11.94
N THR A 90 -11.21 15.86 -10.99
CA THR A 90 -11.60 14.45 -11.13
C THR A 90 -13.10 14.21 -10.92
N ASN A 91 -13.85 15.21 -10.47
CA ASN A 91 -15.29 15.13 -10.19
C ASN A 91 -16.13 16.20 -10.92
N THR A 92 -15.61 16.82 -11.99
CA THR A 92 -16.46 17.68 -12.85
C THR A 92 -17.60 16.84 -13.45
N LYS A 93 -18.77 17.44 -13.75
CA LYS A 93 -19.93 16.70 -14.27
C LYS A 93 -19.57 15.84 -15.50
N ALA A 94 -18.80 16.38 -16.44
CA ALA A 94 -18.35 15.66 -17.62
C ALA A 94 -17.45 14.46 -17.26
N VAL A 95 -16.51 14.63 -16.33
CA VAL A 95 -15.64 13.54 -15.86
C VAL A 95 -16.44 12.51 -15.07
N ALA A 96 -17.38 12.93 -14.22
CA ALA A 96 -18.22 12.04 -13.44
C ALA A 96 -19.12 11.16 -14.34
N VAL A 97 -19.78 11.77 -15.34
CA VAL A 97 -20.59 11.03 -16.34
C VAL A 97 -19.71 10.11 -17.17
N GLY A 98 -18.57 10.59 -17.67
CA GLY A 98 -17.62 9.75 -18.41
C GLY A 98 -17.11 8.58 -17.56
N TYR A 99 -16.86 8.81 -16.26
CA TYR A 99 -16.47 7.76 -15.33
C TYR A 99 -17.60 6.76 -15.09
N ALA A 100 -18.85 7.20 -14.98
CA ALA A 100 -20.01 6.33 -14.83
C ALA A 100 -20.19 5.41 -16.05
N ILE A 101 -20.11 5.97 -17.27
CA ILE A 101 -20.20 5.20 -18.52
C ILE A 101 -19.04 4.21 -18.62
N ILE A 102 -17.80 4.67 -18.39
CA ILE A 102 -16.63 3.79 -18.41
C ILE A 102 -16.76 2.71 -17.34
N ASN A 103 -17.24 3.02 -16.13
CA ASN A 103 -17.45 2.03 -15.07
C ASN A 103 -18.49 1.00 -15.48
N LEU A 104 -19.62 1.40 -16.07
CA LEU A 104 -20.65 0.47 -16.56
C LEU A 104 -20.06 -0.47 -17.62
N GLY A 105 -19.40 0.08 -18.65
CA GLY A 105 -18.73 -0.71 -19.69
C GLY A 105 -17.63 -1.60 -19.13
N SER A 106 -16.86 -1.11 -18.15
CA SER A 106 -15.82 -1.88 -17.46
C SER A 106 -16.40 -3.03 -16.65
N THR A 107 -17.55 -2.84 -16.00
CA THR A 107 -18.23 -3.90 -15.24
C THR A 107 -18.74 -4.97 -16.18
N LEU A 108 -19.39 -4.59 -17.30
CA LEU A 108 -19.82 -5.56 -18.32
C LEU A 108 -18.62 -6.33 -18.88
N LEU A 109 -17.55 -5.62 -19.27
CA LEU A 109 -16.34 -6.24 -19.79
C LEU A 109 -15.70 -7.16 -18.75
N SER A 110 -15.66 -6.76 -17.47
CA SER A 110 -15.17 -7.58 -16.36
C SER A 110 -15.90 -8.91 -16.23
N VAL A 111 -17.22 -8.94 -16.45
CA VAL A 111 -17.98 -10.20 -16.42
C VAL A 111 -17.57 -11.08 -17.60
N PHE A 112 -17.54 -10.54 -18.82
CA PHE A 112 -17.15 -11.29 -20.01
C PHE A 112 -15.71 -11.81 -19.94
N THR A 113 -14.74 -10.97 -19.62
CA THR A 113 -13.33 -11.36 -19.50
C THR A 113 -13.09 -12.24 -18.29
N GLY A 114 -13.89 -12.11 -17.23
CA GLY A 114 -13.89 -13.03 -16.10
C GLY A 114 -14.30 -14.44 -16.54
N VAL A 115 -15.42 -14.59 -17.24
CA VAL A 115 -15.87 -15.90 -17.76
C VAL A 115 -14.83 -16.50 -18.71
N LEU A 116 -14.32 -15.73 -19.67
CA LEU A 116 -13.28 -16.19 -20.59
C LEU A 116 -11.99 -16.57 -19.85
N GLY A 117 -11.56 -15.76 -18.88
CA GLY A 117 -10.41 -16.03 -18.05
C GLY A 117 -10.58 -17.31 -17.22
N GLY A 118 -11.77 -17.55 -16.67
CA GLY A 118 -12.10 -18.78 -15.95
C GLY A 118 -12.04 -20.01 -16.85
N LEU A 119 -12.52 -19.94 -18.09
CA LEU A 119 -12.40 -21.02 -19.06
C LEU A 119 -10.95 -21.33 -19.41
N VAL A 120 -10.16 -20.31 -19.76
CA VAL A 120 -8.73 -20.46 -20.07
C VAL A 120 -7.96 -21.01 -18.86
N GLY A 121 -8.26 -20.50 -17.67
CA GLY A 121 -7.68 -20.97 -16.41
C GLY A 121 -8.02 -22.43 -16.11
N SER A 122 -9.27 -22.84 -16.35
CA SER A 122 -9.73 -24.23 -16.18
C SER A 122 -8.97 -25.17 -17.12
N ILE A 123 -8.86 -24.82 -18.41
CA ILE A 123 -8.13 -25.61 -19.41
C ILE A 123 -6.66 -25.71 -19.02
N SER A 124 -6.04 -24.59 -18.62
CA SER A 124 -4.65 -24.56 -18.19
C SER A 124 -4.40 -25.42 -16.96
N GLY A 125 -5.31 -25.38 -15.99
CA GLY A 125 -5.29 -26.24 -14.80
C GLY A 125 -5.40 -27.72 -15.15
N LEU A 126 -6.30 -28.08 -16.07
CA LEU A 126 -6.47 -29.46 -16.53
C LEU A 126 -5.24 -30.01 -17.23
N ILE A 127 -4.67 -29.27 -18.19
CA ILE A 127 -3.45 -29.66 -18.90
C ILE A 127 -2.32 -29.91 -17.89
N ARG A 128 -2.17 -29.01 -16.92
CA ARG A 128 -1.16 -29.16 -15.86
C ARG A 128 -1.41 -30.40 -15.01
N SER A 129 -2.66 -30.68 -14.64
CA SER A 129 -2.96 -31.86 -13.83
C SER A 129 -2.67 -33.17 -14.55
N ILE A 130 -2.84 -33.20 -15.88
CA ILE A 130 -2.46 -34.33 -16.72
C ILE A 130 -0.94 -34.49 -16.73
N CYS A 131 -0.17 -33.39 -16.86
CA CYS A 131 1.29 -33.42 -16.85
C CYS A 131 1.88 -33.80 -15.48
N ASP A 132 1.28 -33.31 -14.39
CA ASP A 132 1.79 -33.51 -13.02
C ASP A 132 1.21 -34.79 -12.35
N LEU A 133 0.41 -35.59 -13.07
CA LEU A 133 -0.29 -36.80 -12.57
C LEU A 133 -1.06 -36.59 -11.24
N ASN A 134 -1.59 -35.38 -11.04
CA ASN A 134 -2.27 -34.98 -9.82
C ASN A 134 -3.81 -34.96 -9.98
N ASN A 135 -4.54 -34.64 -8.91
CA ASN A 135 -6.01 -34.58 -8.93
C ASN A 135 -6.55 -33.48 -9.88
N PRO A 136 -7.17 -33.85 -11.03
CA PRO A 136 -7.58 -32.92 -12.08
C PRO A 136 -8.64 -31.92 -11.66
N LEU A 137 -9.54 -32.32 -10.76
CA LEU A 137 -10.63 -31.45 -10.32
C LEU A 137 -10.12 -30.27 -9.48
N SER A 138 -9.08 -30.51 -8.68
CA SER A 138 -8.48 -29.47 -7.83
C SER A 138 -7.76 -28.39 -8.66
N TYR A 139 -6.96 -28.79 -9.65
CA TYR A 139 -6.27 -27.86 -10.55
C TYR A 139 -7.23 -27.13 -11.48
N LEU A 140 -8.30 -27.80 -11.93
CA LEU A 140 -9.38 -27.15 -12.68
C LEU A 140 -10.01 -26.03 -11.85
N LYS A 141 -10.40 -26.31 -10.59
CA LYS A 141 -11.04 -25.33 -9.71
C LYS A 141 -10.11 -24.13 -9.44
N ASP A 142 -8.85 -24.38 -9.09
CA ASP A 142 -7.89 -23.32 -8.77
C ASP A 142 -7.60 -22.46 -10.02
N GLY A 143 -7.48 -23.11 -11.19
CA GLY A 143 -7.35 -22.46 -12.47
C GLY A 143 -8.57 -21.61 -12.83
N ALA A 144 -9.78 -22.14 -12.64
CA ALA A 144 -11.04 -21.43 -12.89
C ALA A 144 -11.17 -20.17 -12.02
N LEU A 145 -10.94 -20.30 -10.71
CA LEU A 145 -11.06 -19.19 -9.77
C LEU A 145 -10.03 -18.10 -10.04
N THR A 146 -8.78 -18.48 -10.24
CA THR A 146 -7.68 -17.54 -10.51
C THR A 146 -7.85 -16.89 -11.88
N GLY A 147 -8.20 -17.67 -12.90
CA GLY A 147 -8.47 -17.18 -14.24
C GLY A 147 -9.65 -16.21 -14.28
N PHE A 148 -10.73 -16.51 -13.55
CA PHE A 148 -11.88 -15.61 -13.42
C PHE A 148 -11.51 -14.30 -12.73
N ALA A 149 -10.86 -14.37 -11.57
CA ALA A 149 -10.47 -13.19 -10.81
C ALA A 149 -9.52 -12.29 -11.63
N PHE A 150 -8.55 -12.89 -12.31
CA PHE A 150 -7.59 -12.16 -13.13
C PHE A 150 -8.22 -11.57 -14.39
N GLY A 151 -9.02 -12.37 -15.10
CA GLY A 151 -9.77 -11.93 -16.28
C GLY A 151 -10.72 -10.78 -15.96
N ALA A 152 -11.47 -10.88 -14.85
CA ALA A 152 -12.35 -9.83 -14.37
C ALA A 152 -11.57 -8.55 -14.04
N ALA A 153 -10.44 -8.68 -13.33
CA ALA A 153 -9.58 -7.54 -13.01
C ALA A 153 -9.05 -6.83 -14.27
N ILE A 154 -8.67 -7.57 -15.32
CA ILE A 154 -8.27 -6.99 -16.61
C ILE A 154 -9.43 -6.22 -17.24
N GLY A 155 -10.59 -6.87 -17.41
CA GLY A 155 -11.75 -6.26 -18.08
C GLY A 155 -12.26 -5.01 -17.36
N PHE A 156 -12.18 -4.98 -16.03
CA PHE A 156 -12.56 -3.81 -15.26
C PHE A 156 -11.58 -2.64 -15.39
N ARG A 157 -10.28 -2.92 -15.61
CA ARG A 157 -9.23 -1.89 -15.58
C ARG A 157 -8.79 -1.43 -16.96
N ALA A 158 -8.81 -2.29 -17.97
CA ALA A 158 -8.36 -1.96 -19.31
C ALA A 158 -9.09 -0.74 -19.90
N PRO A 159 -10.44 -0.63 -19.84
CA PRO A 159 -11.12 0.56 -20.35
C PRO A 159 -10.71 1.83 -19.59
N LYS A 160 -10.54 1.74 -18.27
CA LYS A 160 -10.08 2.87 -17.45
C LYS A 160 -8.65 3.29 -17.79
N LYS A 161 -7.79 2.36 -18.21
CA LYS A 161 -6.43 2.66 -18.64
C LYS A 161 -6.40 3.31 -20.03
N ILE A 162 -7.25 2.85 -20.94
CA ILE A 162 -7.31 3.31 -22.34
C ILE A 162 -7.98 4.69 -22.44
N PHE A 163 -9.12 4.89 -21.77
CA PHE A 163 -9.95 6.07 -21.96
C PHE A 163 -9.68 7.21 -20.96
N LYS A 164 -8.85 6.99 -19.92
CA LYS A 164 -8.59 8.01 -18.89
C LYS A 164 -7.12 8.41 -18.86
N ASN A 165 -6.89 9.73 -18.77
CA ASN A 165 -5.56 10.29 -18.55
C ASN A 165 -4.93 9.72 -17.26
N GLU A 166 -3.62 9.45 -17.31
CA GLU A 166 -2.87 8.87 -16.20
C GLU A 166 -2.91 9.72 -14.93
N LEU A 167 -2.70 11.03 -15.05
CA LEU A 167 -2.73 11.96 -13.91
C LEU A 167 -4.11 12.00 -13.26
N THR A 168 -5.18 12.10 -14.06
CA THR A 168 -6.56 12.09 -13.54
C THR A 168 -6.88 10.78 -12.81
N ARG A 169 -6.40 9.63 -13.32
CA ARG A 169 -6.59 8.33 -12.66
C ARG A 169 -5.81 8.24 -11.35
N GLN A 170 -4.57 8.71 -11.32
CA GLN A 170 -3.73 8.75 -10.11
C GLN A 170 -4.34 9.66 -9.05
N LEU A 171 -4.73 10.88 -9.42
CA LEU A 171 -5.38 11.82 -8.50
C LEU A 171 -6.71 11.29 -7.99
N LYS A 172 -7.57 10.70 -8.85
CA LYS A 172 -8.84 10.11 -8.37
C LYS A 172 -8.56 9.01 -7.36
N PHE A 173 -7.59 8.13 -7.62
CA PHE A 173 -7.21 7.09 -6.66
C PHE A 173 -6.78 7.69 -5.32
N CYS A 174 -5.89 8.69 -5.31
CA CYS A 174 -5.45 9.31 -4.08
C CYS A 174 -6.59 9.99 -3.33
N ILE A 175 -7.42 10.78 -4.03
CA ILE A 175 -8.55 11.51 -3.43
C ILE A 175 -9.57 10.54 -2.83
N ASP A 176 -9.92 9.45 -3.53
CA ASP A 176 -10.87 8.45 -3.01
C ASP A 176 -10.33 7.75 -1.76
N ARG A 177 -9.02 7.47 -1.72
CA ARG A 177 -8.39 6.87 -0.55
C ARG A 177 -8.23 7.83 0.61
N LEU A 178 -8.00 9.12 0.34
CA LEU A 178 -8.03 10.15 1.37
C LEU A 178 -9.42 10.25 1.99
N GLU A 179 -10.48 10.19 1.17
CA GLU A 179 -11.87 10.17 1.66
C GLU A 179 -12.11 8.99 2.61
N GLU A 180 -11.75 7.77 2.20
CA GLU A 180 -11.87 6.57 3.03
C GLU A 180 -11.13 6.74 4.37
N CYS A 181 -9.88 7.23 4.35
CA CYS A 181 -9.13 7.48 5.59
C CYS A 181 -9.81 8.54 6.49
N LEU A 182 -10.33 9.62 5.91
CA LEU A 182 -11.03 10.67 6.66
C LEU A 182 -12.34 10.14 7.28
N LEU A 183 -13.09 9.32 6.54
CA LEU A 183 -14.30 8.66 7.04
C LEU A 183 -13.98 7.69 8.17
N ASP A 184 -12.96 6.84 8.03
CA ASP A 184 -12.57 5.90 9.07
C ASP A 184 -12.10 6.58 10.36
N MET A 185 -11.48 7.77 10.25
CA MET A 185 -11.16 8.63 11.39
C MET A 185 -12.41 9.27 12.01
N HIS A 186 -13.33 9.77 11.19
CA HIS A 186 -14.58 10.38 11.67
C HIS A 186 -15.47 9.37 12.40
N GLU A 187 -15.59 8.16 11.88
CA GLU A 187 -16.35 7.05 12.47
C GLU A 187 -15.62 6.38 13.64
N GLN A 188 -14.42 6.84 14.01
CA GLN A 188 -13.59 6.30 15.09
C GLN A 188 -13.32 4.79 15.01
N LYS A 189 -13.38 4.24 13.78
CA LYS A 189 -12.97 2.86 13.49
C LYS A 189 -11.50 2.67 13.85
N VAL A 190 -10.67 3.64 13.48
CA VAL A 190 -9.24 3.63 13.78
C VAL A 190 -8.99 4.41 15.07
N LYS A 191 -8.39 3.76 16.07
CA LYS A 191 -7.94 4.41 17.31
C LYS A 191 -6.67 5.26 17.09
N PRO A 192 -6.36 6.20 18.00
CA PRO A 192 -5.11 6.96 17.92
C PRO A 192 -3.88 6.06 17.92
N PHE A 193 -2.81 6.44 17.20
CA PHE A 193 -1.61 5.62 17.06
C PHE A 193 -0.96 5.22 18.41
N SER A 194 -1.07 6.09 19.41
CA SER A 194 -0.60 5.83 20.78
C SER A 194 -1.27 4.62 21.45
N TYR A 195 -2.52 4.32 21.08
CA TYR A 195 -3.25 3.14 21.54
C TYR A 195 -2.56 1.85 21.08
N TYR A 196 -2.26 1.73 19.78
CA TYR A 196 -1.58 0.56 19.23
C TYR A 196 -0.13 0.44 19.74
N LYS A 197 0.60 1.55 19.88
CA LYS A 197 1.93 1.52 20.52
C LYS A 197 1.88 0.97 21.94
N LYS A 198 0.84 1.32 22.72
CA LYS A 198 0.64 0.77 24.07
C LYS A 198 0.35 -0.73 24.03
N GLN A 199 -0.48 -1.20 23.10
CA GLN A 199 -0.75 -2.63 22.93
C GLN A 199 0.51 -3.41 22.58
N VAL A 200 1.27 -2.97 21.57
CA VAL A 200 2.54 -3.60 21.17
C VAL A 200 3.53 -3.60 22.33
N LYS A 201 3.69 -2.49 23.06
CA LYS A 201 4.55 -2.42 24.24
C LYS A 201 4.17 -3.47 25.29
N THR A 202 2.89 -3.55 25.64
CA THR A 202 2.40 -4.51 26.65
C THR A 202 2.66 -5.94 26.21
N ARG A 203 2.40 -6.25 24.93
CA ARG A 203 2.66 -7.58 24.35
C ARG A 203 4.14 -7.92 24.38
N LEU A 204 4.99 -7.07 23.82
CA LEU A 204 6.45 -7.29 23.77
C LEU A 204 7.03 -7.47 25.17
N LEU A 205 6.67 -6.60 26.13
CA LEU A 205 7.13 -6.75 27.51
C LEU A 205 6.82 -8.14 28.07
N LYS A 206 5.60 -8.63 27.85
CA LYS A 206 5.16 -9.93 28.36
C LYS A 206 5.79 -11.10 27.61
N GLU A 207 5.80 -11.06 26.28
CA GLU A 207 6.09 -12.21 25.41
C GLU A 207 7.55 -12.29 24.94
N CYS A 208 8.30 -11.17 24.98
CA CYS A 208 9.66 -11.10 24.46
C CYS A 208 10.69 -10.70 25.52
N PHE A 209 10.25 -10.12 26.65
CA PHE A 209 11.15 -9.54 27.65
C PHE A 209 10.83 -9.95 29.10
N ASP A 210 9.94 -10.93 29.32
CA ASP A 210 9.60 -11.47 30.66
C ASP A 210 9.22 -10.37 31.69
N ASN A 211 8.50 -9.35 31.22
CA ASN A 211 8.14 -8.12 31.94
C ASN A 211 9.34 -7.27 32.44
N ASN A 212 10.56 -7.54 31.97
CA ASN A 212 11.75 -6.76 32.27
C ASN A 212 11.77 -5.43 31.51
N LYS A 213 11.39 -4.35 32.21
CA LYS A 213 11.31 -3.00 31.64
C LYS A 213 12.68 -2.45 31.22
N GLU A 214 13.77 -2.81 31.90
CA GLU A 214 15.11 -2.31 31.57
C GLU A 214 15.63 -2.94 30.28
N TYR A 215 15.42 -4.25 30.10
CA TYR A 215 15.79 -4.93 28.85
C TYR A 215 14.97 -4.43 27.66
N TYR A 216 13.68 -4.20 27.86
CA TYR A 216 12.85 -3.56 26.84
C TYR A 216 13.35 -2.15 26.49
N LYS A 217 13.70 -1.33 27.50
CA LYS A 217 14.25 0.01 27.27
C LYS A 217 15.58 -0.03 26.51
N LYS A 218 16.45 -1.00 26.82
CA LYS A 218 17.68 -1.25 26.08
C LYS A 218 17.41 -1.63 24.62
N PHE A 219 16.49 -2.57 24.39
CA PHE A 219 16.05 -2.97 23.04
C PHE A 219 15.57 -1.77 22.21
N LEU A 220 14.78 -0.88 22.80
CA LEU A 220 14.27 0.32 22.13
C LEU A 220 15.39 1.23 21.59
N GLN A 221 16.49 1.34 22.32
CA GLN A 221 17.62 2.22 21.97
C GLN A 221 18.61 1.56 21.01
N GLU A 222 18.68 0.22 21.03
CA GLU A 222 19.60 -0.55 20.22
C GLU A 222 19.17 -0.66 18.76
N MET A 223 20.17 -0.78 17.89
CA MET A 223 19.95 -1.04 16.46
C MET A 223 19.60 -2.51 16.24
N GLN A 224 18.35 -2.73 15.86
CA GLN A 224 17.79 -4.03 15.51
C GLN A 224 17.87 -4.25 14.01
N LYS A 225 18.23 -5.48 13.61
CA LYS A 225 18.14 -5.92 12.23
C LYS A 225 16.72 -6.37 11.92
N PHE A 226 16.24 -6.09 10.72
CA PHE A 226 15.06 -6.72 10.16
C PHE A 226 15.27 -7.00 8.67
N GLN A 227 14.48 -7.93 8.13
CA GLN A 227 14.54 -8.31 6.74
C GLN A 227 13.20 -7.98 6.06
N ILE A 228 13.26 -7.44 4.84
CA ILE A 228 12.10 -7.40 3.95
C ILE A 228 12.35 -8.53 2.96
N ALA A 229 11.41 -9.44 2.82
CA ALA A 229 11.59 -10.66 2.05
C ALA A 229 10.38 -10.91 1.17
N THR A 230 10.61 -11.62 0.08
CA THR A 230 9.56 -12.16 -0.77
C THR A 230 9.56 -13.67 -0.78
N LEU A 231 8.37 -14.23 -1.00
CA LEU A 231 8.15 -15.62 -1.34
C LEU A 231 7.29 -15.65 -2.60
N ASN A 232 7.37 -16.72 -3.39
CA ASN A 232 6.44 -16.88 -4.50
C ASN A 232 4.99 -16.90 -3.97
N ALA A 233 4.11 -16.12 -4.62
CA ALA A 233 2.74 -15.99 -4.16
C ALA A 233 1.94 -17.27 -4.43
N GLN A 234 1.25 -17.77 -3.40
CA GLN A 234 0.32 -18.91 -3.50
C GLN A 234 -1.14 -18.44 -3.57
N PHE A 235 -1.44 -17.23 -3.09
CA PHE A 235 -2.79 -16.65 -3.09
C PHE A 235 -3.84 -17.54 -2.39
N VAL A 236 -4.63 -18.33 -3.13
CA VAL A 236 -5.66 -19.23 -2.60
C VAL A 236 -5.25 -20.72 -2.63
N SER A 237 -4.11 -21.05 -3.26
CA SER A 237 -3.64 -22.44 -3.42
C SER A 237 -2.14 -22.49 -3.66
N GLU A 238 -1.44 -23.41 -2.98
CA GLU A 238 0.00 -23.64 -3.16
C GLU A 238 0.38 -23.94 -4.61
N LYS A 239 -0.56 -24.44 -5.42
CA LYS A 239 -0.37 -24.77 -6.84
C LYS A 239 -0.18 -23.54 -7.74
N LEU A 240 -0.49 -22.35 -7.25
CA LEU A 240 -0.35 -21.09 -7.97
C LEU A 240 1.05 -20.47 -7.82
N GLU A 241 1.93 -21.14 -7.06
CA GLU A 241 3.29 -20.71 -6.86
C GLU A 241 4.03 -20.55 -8.20
N GLY A 242 4.68 -19.40 -8.38
CA GLY A 242 5.40 -19.05 -9.61
C GLY A 242 4.52 -18.51 -10.75
N TYR A 243 3.21 -18.31 -10.55
CA TYR A 243 2.33 -17.62 -11.52
C TYR A 243 1.98 -16.19 -11.12
N LEU A 244 1.68 -15.96 -9.84
CA LEU A 244 1.06 -14.71 -9.39
C LEU A 244 2.05 -13.63 -8.95
N GLY A 245 3.34 -13.84 -9.24
CA GLY A 245 4.43 -13.01 -8.75
C GLY A 245 4.80 -13.36 -7.32
N HIS A 246 5.15 -12.35 -6.55
CA HIS A 246 5.68 -12.48 -5.19
C HIS A 246 4.73 -11.93 -4.12
N HIS A 247 4.69 -12.59 -2.97
CA HIS A 247 4.19 -12.04 -1.72
C HIS A 247 5.36 -11.41 -0.95
N VAL A 248 5.13 -10.30 -0.26
CA VAL A 248 6.17 -9.58 0.50
C VAL A 248 5.77 -9.42 1.95
N CYS A 249 6.74 -9.61 2.84
CA CYS A 249 6.62 -9.46 4.28
C CYS A 249 7.85 -8.78 4.87
N ILE A 250 7.69 -8.18 6.05
CA ILE A 250 8.81 -7.80 6.93
C ILE A 250 8.96 -8.91 7.98
N ILE A 251 10.17 -9.44 8.11
CA ILE A 251 10.55 -10.49 9.06
C ILE A 251 11.32 -9.83 10.22
N LEU A 252 10.81 -10.00 11.43
CA LEU A 252 11.37 -9.46 12.67
C LEU A 252 11.89 -10.61 13.55
N SER A 253 13.16 -10.52 13.94
CA SER A 253 13.73 -11.39 14.97
C SER A 253 13.61 -10.70 16.32
N LEU A 254 12.66 -11.16 17.14
CA LEU A 254 12.42 -10.63 18.48
C LEU A 254 13.06 -11.54 19.54
N PRO A 255 13.49 -10.99 20.70
CA PRO A 255 14.03 -11.80 21.79
C PRO A 255 13.01 -12.81 22.33
N ASN A 256 13.50 -13.94 22.83
CA ASN A 256 12.70 -15.02 23.43
C ASN A 256 11.58 -15.59 22.53
N GLN A 257 11.73 -15.46 21.20
CA GLN A 257 10.79 -16.00 20.21
C GLN A 257 11.47 -17.09 19.36
N ASN A 258 10.78 -18.24 19.22
CA ASN A 258 11.26 -19.37 18.40
C ASN A 258 10.91 -19.21 16.92
N LYS A 259 9.88 -18.41 16.61
CA LYS A 259 9.47 -18.07 15.26
C LYS A 259 9.66 -16.58 15.04
N PRO A 260 10.07 -16.15 13.85
CA PRO A 260 10.12 -14.72 13.54
C PRO A 260 8.71 -14.15 13.53
N GLU A 261 8.58 -12.90 13.97
CA GLU A 261 7.33 -12.16 13.87
C GLU A 261 7.23 -11.54 12.47
N LEU A 262 6.07 -11.66 11.83
CA LEU A 262 5.84 -11.15 10.49
C LEU A 262 4.91 -9.93 10.50
N ILE A 263 5.31 -8.89 9.79
CA ILE A 263 4.39 -7.84 9.34
C ILE A 263 4.08 -8.12 7.88
N GLU A 264 2.83 -8.47 7.59
CA GLU A 264 2.40 -8.85 6.24
C GLU A 264 0.90 -8.65 6.01
N PHE A 265 0.52 -8.73 4.74
CA PHE A 265 -0.87 -8.71 4.31
C PHE A 265 -1.23 -10.06 3.66
N SER A 266 -1.72 -10.99 4.45
CA SER A 266 -1.96 -12.38 4.05
C SER A 266 -3.18 -12.97 4.79
N LEU A 267 -3.81 -13.99 4.20
CA LEU A 267 -4.93 -14.74 4.81
C LEU A 267 -4.49 -15.58 6.02
N GLY A 268 -3.18 -15.83 6.14
CA GLY A 268 -2.54 -16.58 7.21
C GLY A 268 -1.05 -16.29 7.20
N GLU A 269 -0.37 -16.67 8.28
CA GLU A 269 1.06 -16.39 8.45
C GLU A 269 1.89 -17.13 7.38
N SER A 270 2.78 -16.40 6.71
CA SER A 270 3.68 -16.98 5.71
C SER A 270 4.72 -17.89 6.38
N ASP A 271 4.93 -19.08 5.83
CA ASP A 271 6.00 -19.97 6.29
C ASP A 271 7.37 -19.52 5.75
N VAL A 272 7.97 -18.54 6.42
CA VAL A 272 9.30 -18.01 6.09
C VAL A 272 10.45 -18.91 6.55
N ILE A 273 10.17 -19.97 7.32
CA ILE A 273 11.18 -20.87 7.87
C ILE A 273 11.47 -22.00 6.89
N THR A 274 10.41 -22.63 6.35
CA THR A 274 10.57 -23.79 5.46
C THR A 274 10.54 -23.40 3.99
N ARG A 275 9.80 -22.35 3.61
CA ARG A 275 9.69 -21.95 2.21
C ARG A 275 10.88 -21.09 1.79
N ARG A 276 11.26 -21.25 0.53
CA ARG A 276 12.36 -20.50 -0.06
C ARG A 276 12.02 -19.02 -0.19
N ILE A 277 12.84 -18.19 0.45
CA ILE A 277 12.87 -16.74 0.19
C ILE A 277 13.43 -16.50 -1.21
N THR A 278 12.70 -15.74 -2.02
CA THR A 278 13.04 -15.48 -3.44
C THR A 278 13.87 -14.22 -3.61
N GLN A 279 13.51 -13.14 -2.92
CA GLN A 279 14.25 -11.88 -2.88
C GLN A 279 14.30 -11.39 -1.42
N HIS A 280 15.36 -10.68 -1.04
CA HIS A 280 15.42 -10.07 0.29
C HIS A 280 16.32 -8.85 0.35
N GLU A 281 16.04 -8.00 1.34
CA GLU A 281 16.92 -6.90 1.76
C GLU A 281 16.97 -6.85 3.30
N GLU A 282 18.16 -6.65 3.86
CA GLU A 282 18.37 -6.47 5.31
C GLU A 282 18.53 -4.98 5.63
N ARG A 283 17.93 -4.53 6.72
CA ARG A 283 18.03 -3.16 7.22
C ARG A 283 18.25 -3.15 8.73
N LYS A 284 18.76 -2.01 9.23
CA LYS A 284 18.94 -1.75 10.66
C LYS A 284 18.22 -0.49 11.08
N VAL A 285 17.44 -0.57 12.15
CA VAL A 285 16.73 0.57 12.77
C VAL A 285 16.75 0.44 14.28
N ARG A 286 16.47 1.52 15.01
CA ARG A 286 16.28 1.43 16.47
C ARG A 286 15.07 0.56 16.81
N GLY A 287 15.09 -0.13 17.95
CA GLY A 287 13.94 -0.92 18.43
C GLY A 287 12.65 -0.11 18.53
N GLU A 288 12.73 1.19 18.82
CA GLU A 288 11.58 2.11 18.74
C GLU A 288 10.86 2.08 17.38
N LYS A 289 11.62 2.00 16.28
CA LYS A 289 11.05 1.93 14.93
C LYS A 289 10.43 0.57 14.63
N ILE A 290 10.97 -0.51 15.21
CA ILE A 290 10.33 -1.84 15.15
C ILE A 290 8.94 -1.77 15.80
N VAL A 291 8.85 -1.17 17.00
CA VAL A 291 7.58 -0.95 17.69
C VAL A 291 6.63 -0.08 16.86
N ASP A 292 7.12 0.98 16.22
CA ASP A 292 6.30 1.83 15.35
C ASP A 292 5.76 1.05 14.14
N MET A 293 6.58 0.22 13.49
CA MET A 293 6.15 -0.63 12.37
C MET A 293 5.09 -1.65 12.81
N MET A 294 5.29 -2.31 13.95
CA MET A 294 4.34 -3.27 14.50
C MET A 294 3.01 -2.61 14.90
N ALA A 295 3.07 -1.43 15.53
CA ALA A 295 1.88 -0.68 15.92
C ALA A 295 1.10 -0.20 14.69
N PHE A 296 1.81 0.22 13.64
CA PHE A 296 1.15 0.65 12.41
C PHE A 296 0.57 -0.54 11.62
N HIS A 297 1.21 -1.70 11.68
CA HIS A 297 0.65 -2.96 11.18
C HIS A 297 -0.69 -3.28 11.85
N GLN A 298 -0.76 -3.26 13.18
CA GLN A 298 -2.01 -3.46 13.93
C GLN A 298 -3.07 -2.42 13.53
N GLN A 299 -2.69 -1.15 13.41
CA GLN A 299 -3.61 -0.09 12.98
C GLN A 299 -4.15 -0.33 11.56
N LEU A 300 -3.30 -0.72 10.60
CA LEU A 300 -3.72 -1.00 9.23
C LEU A 300 -4.62 -2.23 9.16
N GLN A 301 -4.47 -3.23 10.03
CA GLN A 301 -5.34 -4.41 10.04
C GLN A 301 -6.81 -4.09 10.35
N GLU A 302 -7.11 -3.00 11.05
CA GLU A 302 -8.48 -2.54 11.32
C GLU A 302 -9.23 -2.14 10.03
N THR A 303 -8.52 -1.55 9.06
CA THR A 303 -9.12 -1.10 7.78
C THR A 303 -8.77 -2.02 6.60
N GLN A 304 -7.70 -2.81 6.74
CA GLN A 304 -7.09 -3.66 5.71
C GLN A 304 -6.76 -5.03 6.27
N SER A 305 -7.72 -5.64 6.96
CA SER A 305 -7.64 -7.06 7.26
C SER A 305 -7.68 -7.85 5.95
N CYS A 306 -6.67 -8.69 5.73
CA CYS A 306 -6.62 -9.58 4.59
C CYS A 306 -7.61 -10.73 4.82
N THR A 307 -8.84 -10.53 4.38
CA THR A 307 -9.92 -11.53 4.40
C THR A 307 -10.28 -11.92 2.98
N TYR A 308 -10.92 -13.07 2.77
CA TYR A 308 -11.44 -13.44 1.45
C TYR A 308 -12.36 -12.36 0.88
N ASN A 309 -13.21 -11.76 1.73
CA ASN A 309 -14.07 -10.65 1.32
C ASN A 309 -13.23 -9.44 0.86
N TYR A 310 -12.19 -9.05 1.61
CA TYR A 310 -11.29 -7.97 1.18
C TYR A 310 -10.61 -8.31 -0.15
N ILE A 311 -10.10 -9.54 -0.30
CA ILE A 311 -9.44 -10.01 -1.51
C ILE A 311 -10.36 -9.90 -2.73
N LEU A 312 -11.61 -10.34 -2.60
CA LEU A 312 -12.57 -10.36 -3.70
C LEU A 312 -13.14 -8.98 -4.05
N THR A 313 -13.30 -8.09 -3.05
CA THR A 313 -14.01 -6.81 -3.24
C THR A 313 -13.08 -5.60 -3.32
N LYS A 314 -11.95 -5.62 -2.61
CA LYS A 314 -11.04 -4.48 -2.46
C LYS A 314 -9.68 -4.72 -3.07
N MET A 315 -9.08 -5.90 -2.95
CA MET A 315 -7.69 -6.12 -3.34
C MET A 315 -7.49 -5.94 -4.84
N LYS A 316 -6.56 -5.04 -5.18
CA LYS A 316 -6.18 -4.73 -6.54
C LYS A 316 -4.66 -4.69 -6.63
N ALA A 317 -4.11 -5.61 -7.43
CA ALA A 317 -2.67 -5.65 -7.71
C ALA A 317 -2.13 -4.27 -8.15
N GLY A 318 -1.10 -3.81 -7.46
CA GLY A 318 -0.44 -2.50 -7.59
C GLY A 318 -1.16 -1.30 -6.98
N GLU A 319 -2.33 -1.48 -6.37
CA GLU A 319 -3.11 -0.42 -5.68
C GLU A 319 -3.19 -0.64 -4.16
N ASN A 320 -3.63 -1.82 -3.74
CA ASN A 320 -3.79 -2.22 -2.33
C ASN A 320 -3.52 -3.72 -2.18
N ASP A 321 -2.36 -4.14 -2.66
CA ASP A 321 -1.80 -5.48 -2.50
C ASP A 321 -0.76 -5.52 -1.36
N CYS A 322 -0.18 -6.70 -1.11
CA CYS A 322 0.84 -6.88 -0.08
C CYS A 322 2.06 -5.95 -0.26
N PHE A 323 2.48 -5.67 -1.50
CA PHE A 323 3.55 -4.70 -1.74
C PHE A 323 3.18 -3.28 -1.33
N ARG A 324 1.98 -2.80 -1.71
CA ARG A 324 1.53 -1.47 -1.25
C ARG A 324 1.32 -1.43 0.25
N TYR A 325 0.92 -2.54 0.87
CA TYR A 325 0.81 -2.64 2.31
C TYR A 325 2.16 -2.47 3.01
N ILE A 326 3.20 -3.21 2.58
CA ILE A 326 4.55 -3.06 3.13
C ILE A 326 5.13 -1.67 2.85
N GLU A 327 4.89 -1.09 1.66
CA GLU A 327 5.31 0.29 1.37
C GLU A 327 4.67 1.32 2.32
N LYS A 328 3.39 1.17 2.69
CA LYS A 328 2.75 2.02 3.70
C LYS A 328 3.51 1.92 5.02
N ILE A 329 3.78 0.71 5.49
CA ILE A 329 4.53 0.48 6.74
C ILE A 329 5.88 1.19 6.68
N LEU A 330 6.65 0.97 5.61
CA LEU A 330 7.98 1.56 5.46
C LEU A 330 7.93 3.09 5.41
N LEU A 331 7.16 3.67 4.50
CA LEU A 331 7.16 5.13 4.27
C LEU A 331 6.58 5.89 5.46
N CYS A 332 5.48 5.42 6.04
CA CYS A 332 4.84 6.12 7.14
C CYS A 332 5.68 6.07 8.43
N THR A 333 6.53 5.05 8.59
CA THR A 333 7.46 4.93 9.74
C THR A 333 8.84 5.56 9.49
N GLY A 334 9.02 6.22 8.34
CA GLY A 334 10.25 6.96 7.99
C GLY A 334 11.32 6.14 7.26
N GLN A 335 11.00 4.92 6.86
CA GLN A 335 11.90 4.06 6.08
C GLN A 335 11.78 4.32 4.57
N LYS A 336 12.84 4.02 3.82
CA LYS A 336 12.82 4.06 2.35
C LYS A 336 11.91 2.97 1.79
N THR A 337 11.38 3.15 0.58
CA THR A 337 10.69 2.07 -0.14
C THR A 337 11.60 0.86 -0.38
N THR A 338 11.01 -0.30 -0.61
CA THR A 338 11.75 -1.53 -0.92
C THR A 338 12.17 -1.58 -2.39
N LYS A 339 13.30 -2.24 -2.68
CA LYS A 339 13.77 -2.51 -4.05
C LYS A 339 13.30 -3.85 -4.60
N LEU A 340 12.67 -4.68 -3.76
CA LEU A 340 12.13 -5.98 -4.16
C LEU A 340 11.01 -5.79 -5.19
N GLN A 341 10.83 -6.75 -6.10
CA GLN A 341 9.92 -6.63 -7.23
C GLN A 341 8.71 -7.55 -7.10
N ARG A 342 7.51 -7.08 -7.47
CA ARG A 342 6.30 -7.91 -7.54
C ARG A 342 6.45 -9.08 -8.52
N PHE A 343 7.16 -8.81 -9.61
CA PHE A 343 7.53 -9.77 -10.64
C PHE A 343 9.01 -9.57 -10.95
N ASP A 344 9.85 -10.54 -10.62
CA ASP A 344 11.31 -10.47 -10.83
C ASP A 344 11.77 -11.26 -12.06
N GLY A 345 10.83 -11.92 -12.75
CA GLY A 345 11.08 -12.72 -13.94
C GLY A 345 11.44 -14.17 -13.66
N THR A 346 11.42 -14.62 -12.39
CA THR A 346 11.51 -16.03 -12.01
C THR A 346 10.16 -16.76 -12.12
N GLU A 347 9.07 -16.03 -12.34
CA GLU A 347 7.77 -16.61 -12.64
C GLU A 347 7.82 -17.39 -13.95
N ASN A 348 6.90 -18.35 -14.11
CA ASN A 348 6.75 -19.03 -15.38
C ASN A 348 6.27 -18.08 -16.49
N TRP A 349 6.25 -18.58 -17.73
CA TRP A 349 5.92 -17.76 -18.90
C TRP A 349 4.58 -17.03 -18.79
N ILE A 350 3.54 -17.69 -18.25
CA ILE A 350 2.22 -17.08 -18.03
C ILE A 350 2.31 -15.99 -16.97
N GLY A 351 2.93 -16.29 -15.84
CA GLY A 351 3.13 -15.36 -14.74
C GLY A 351 3.90 -14.11 -15.16
N LYS A 352 4.99 -14.28 -15.90
CA LYS A 352 5.84 -13.19 -16.38
C LYS A 352 5.19 -12.35 -17.47
N ASN A 353 4.70 -13.00 -18.53
CA ASN A 353 4.33 -12.30 -19.77
C ASN A 353 2.85 -11.91 -19.84
N ILE A 354 1.97 -12.61 -19.12
CA ILE A 354 0.54 -12.28 -19.10
C ILE A 354 0.23 -11.57 -17.79
N ILE A 355 0.46 -12.24 -16.66
CA ILE A 355 0.02 -11.73 -15.36
C ILE A 355 0.80 -10.46 -14.99
N GLY A 356 2.12 -10.54 -14.97
CA GLY A 356 3.02 -9.43 -14.68
C GLY A 356 2.86 -8.27 -15.64
N PHE A 357 2.63 -8.54 -16.94
CA PHE A 357 2.35 -7.49 -17.93
C PHE A 357 1.12 -6.67 -17.57
N PHE A 358 -0.03 -7.33 -17.36
CA PHE A 358 -1.27 -6.62 -17.07
C PHE A 358 -1.25 -5.95 -15.70
N VAL A 359 -0.66 -6.56 -14.67
CA VAL A 359 -0.46 -5.89 -13.38
C VAL A 359 0.34 -4.60 -13.59
N LYS A 360 1.53 -4.68 -14.22
CA LYS A 360 2.40 -3.52 -14.44
C LYS A 360 1.74 -2.43 -15.30
N LYS A 361 0.97 -2.80 -16.33
CA LYS A 361 0.37 -1.84 -17.27
C LYS A 361 -0.93 -1.25 -16.74
N LEU A 362 -1.75 -2.01 -16.03
CA LEU A 362 -3.08 -1.58 -15.58
C LEU A 362 -3.05 -0.89 -14.21
N SER A 363 -1.98 -1.05 -13.42
CA SER A 363 -1.85 -0.29 -12.17
C SER A 363 -1.80 1.23 -12.41
N PRO A 364 -2.38 2.03 -11.50
CA PRO A 364 -2.34 3.50 -11.58
C PRO A 364 -0.93 4.04 -11.30
N PHE A 365 -0.17 3.36 -10.45
CA PHE A 365 1.19 3.72 -10.09
C PHE A 365 2.18 2.60 -10.46
N LYS A 366 3.36 2.99 -10.94
CA LYS A 366 4.51 2.08 -11.00
C LYS A 366 4.90 1.66 -9.59
N GLN A 367 5.43 0.45 -9.43
CA GLN A 367 5.97 -0.01 -8.14
C GLN A 367 6.96 1.00 -7.55
N THR A 368 7.84 1.49 -8.41
CA THR A 368 8.97 2.36 -8.10
C THR A 368 8.61 3.84 -7.95
N VAL A 369 7.34 4.18 -7.68
CA VAL A 369 6.86 5.58 -7.63
C VAL A 369 7.68 6.45 -6.65
N PHE A 370 8.19 5.85 -5.58
CA PHE A 370 8.96 6.52 -4.52
C PHE A 370 10.48 6.31 -4.58
N GLU A 371 11.04 5.63 -5.60
CA GLU A 371 12.49 5.30 -5.63
C GLU A 371 13.41 6.53 -5.64
N ASN A 372 12.92 7.66 -6.15
CA ASN A 372 13.70 8.90 -6.29
C ASN A 372 13.39 9.93 -5.18
N GLU A 373 12.66 9.55 -4.13
CA GLU A 373 12.37 10.46 -3.02
C GLU A 373 13.45 10.38 -1.94
N LEU A 374 13.99 11.54 -1.58
CA LEU A 374 14.88 11.70 -0.44
C LEU A 374 14.09 11.35 0.82
N SER A 375 14.56 10.34 1.56
CA SER A 375 13.96 9.96 2.84
C SER A 375 13.99 11.13 3.83
N CYS A 376 12.82 11.48 4.39
CA CYS A 376 12.64 12.63 5.31
C CYS A 376 13.55 12.64 6.55
N GLU A 377 14.14 11.51 6.96
CA GLU A 377 15.02 11.47 8.14
C GLU A 377 16.50 11.79 7.83
N GLN A 378 16.93 11.82 6.56
CA GLN A 378 18.37 11.95 6.25
C GLN A 378 18.89 13.39 6.19
N GLU A 379 18.04 14.41 6.07
CA GLU A 379 18.50 15.82 6.02
C GLU A 379 18.47 16.55 7.36
N ILE A 380 17.60 16.16 8.30
CA ILE A 380 17.59 16.78 9.64
C ILE A 380 18.92 16.50 10.39
N SER A 381 19.63 15.42 10.02
CA SER A 381 20.94 15.07 10.56
C SER A 381 22.13 15.61 9.76
N LYS A 382 21.94 16.14 8.53
CA LYS A 382 23.05 16.49 7.64
C LYS A 382 23.23 18.00 7.39
N SER A 383 22.28 18.85 7.77
CA SER A 383 22.44 20.32 7.65
C SER A 383 23.10 20.99 8.86
N LYS A 384 23.53 20.22 9.86
CA LYS A 384 24.48 20.68 10.89
C LYS A 384 25.79 19.93 10.71
N LEU A 385 26.70 20.52 9.91
CA LEU A 385 28.17 20.39 9.92
C LEU A 385 28.72 20.41 8.48
N SER A 386 28.91 21.61 7.94
CA SER A 386 30.18 22.04 7.34
C SER A 386 30.05 23.51 6.95
N PHE A 387 30.99 24.31 7.44
CA PHE A 387 31.21 25.71 7.06
C PHE A 387 31.40 25.88 5.55
#